data_AF-A0A2H9T615-F1
#
_entry.id   AF-A0A2H9T615-F1
#
_cell.length_a   1.000
_cell.length_b   1.000
_cell.length_c   1.000
_cell.angle_alpha   90.00
_cell.angle_beta   90.00
_cell.angle_gamma   90.00
#
_symmetry.space_group_name_H-M   'P 1'
#
loop_
_entity.id
_entity.type
_entity.pdbx_description
1 polymer ?
#
loop_
_entity_poly.entity_id
_entity_poly.type
_entity_poly.pdbx_seq_one_letter_code
_entity_poly.pdbx_strand_id
1 'polypeptide(L)'
;MISFYSLFTTFLLCLLLQACTPAAHRIEKSIMAVHTNKTVSNPDRPNEKKAVEKTPKPGHFLTHWLKTIDHPERILLLLDIDDTLITTPPKQWLGRSELFYDYLRREQHRQPQKTQVEIASQIDPLLIAVYERTPSILTDSTLPEAIEQLRKKGIIVLGITSRGEQLWPLTLKQLTQKNIVFSSITTEKQFSNKNKMPITIREGIIFASHGNTKGETVRALLKTSWIKPSIKHIVMIDDQQRHLNSVGDTLVDYPALSFQPILCIFPQTSAPYNASEAEQQLEQFLWQWRNDPVIKKLVQEDLFTRQILNNCSKKSTLSGGQCHHLKQSIHSFKKTDD
;
A
#
# COMPACT_ATOMS: atom_id res chain seq x y z
N MET A 1 54.03 36.16 -18.55
CA MET A 1 52.93 37.14 -18.37
C MET A 1 52.17 36.69 -17.12
N ILE A 2 52.59 37.14 -15.93
CA ILE A 2 51.97 38.21 -15.10
C ILE A 2 50.49 37.85 -14.82
N SER A 3 50.12 37.25 -13.67
CA SER A 3 50.06 37.72 -12.26
C SER A 3 48.91 38.71 -11.96
N PHE A 4 48.33 38.54 -10.75
CA PHE A 4 47.47 39.48 -9.97
C PHE A 4 45.96 39.57 -10.32
N TYR A 5 44.94 39.72 -9.44
CA TYR A 5 44.70 40.06 -8.00
C TYR A 5 43.43 39.26 -7.55
N SER A 6 43.19 38.75 -6.32
CA SER A 6 43.12 39.31 -4.95
C SER A 6 41.80 40.02 -4.53
N LEU A 7 41.23 39.50 -3.42
CA LEU A 7 40.58 40.19 -2.28
C LEU A 7 39.19 40.86 -2.39
N PHE A 8 38.28 40.43 -1.50
CA PHE A 8 37.35 41.23 -0.66
C PHE A 8 36.76 40.28 0.43
N THR A 9 37.30 40.10 1.64
CA THR A 9 37.19 40.89 2.90
C THR A 9 35.79 41.45 3.23
N THR A 10 35.03 40.79 4.14
CA THR A 10 34.78 41.11 5.58
C THR A 10 33.70 42.19 5.82
N PHE A 11 32.65 41.92 6.61
CA PHE A 11 32.02 42.91 7.54
C PHE A 11 31.04 42.22 8.54
N LEU A 12 31.37 42.31 9.85
CA LEU A 12 30.51 42.54 11.05
C LEU A 12 29.39 41.54 11.41
N LEU A 13 29.31 40.81 12.53
CA LEU A 13 29.62 40.98 13.97
C LEU A 13 28.80 42.06 14.71
N CYS A 14 28.26 41.66 15.88
CA CYS A 14 27.72 42.47 17.00
C CYS A 14 26.30 43.05 16.85
N LEU A 15 25.43 43.08 17.86
CA LEU A 15 25.35 42.56 19.24
C LEU A 15 23.95 43.02 19.80
N LEU A 16 23.52 42.44 20.93
CA LEU A 16 22.54 43.00 21.92
C LEU A 16 21.02 42.87 21.58
N LEU A 17 20.08 42.57 22.49
CA LEU A 17 19.99 42.29 23.94
C LEU A 17 18.59 41.67 24.16
N GLN A 18 18.43 40.56 24.89
CA GLN A 18 17.91 40.51 26.27
C GLN A 18 16.83 41.54 26.65
N ALA A 19 15.64 41.04 26.97
CA ALA A 19 14.80 41.60 28.04
C ALA A 19 14.01 40.48 28.74
N CYS A 20 14.22 40.37 30.05
CA CYS A 20 13.50 39.56 31.02
C CYS A 20 12.04 40.04 31.20
N THR A 21 11.13 39.13 31.57
CA THR A 21 10.44 39.16 32.89
C THR A 21 9.57 37.91 33.09
N PRO A 22 9.42 37.44 34.34
CA PRO A 22 8.57 36.31 34.71
C PRO A 22 7.21 36.80 35.23
N ALA A 23 6.12 36.11 34.87
CA ALA A 23 4.83 36.28 35.55
C ALA A 23 4.31 34.91 35.98
N ALA A 24 4.34 34.72 37.31
CA ALA A 24 3.74 33.62 38.01
C ALA A 24 2.21 33.69 37.91
N HIS A 25 1.57 32.60 37.48
CA HIS A 25 0.22 32.33 37.96
C HIS A 25 0.00 30.86 38.30
N ARG A 26 -0.58 30.73 39.48
CA ARG A 26 -0.84 29.58 40.33
C ARG A 26 -2.20 29.05 39.91
N ILE A 27 -2.28 27.85 39.34
CA ILE A 27 -3.55 27.13 39.19
C ILE A 27 -3.36 25.71 39.73
N GLU A 28 -4.44 25.28 40.37
CA GLU A 28 -4.55 24.33 41.45
C GLU A 28 -4.32 22.87 41.05
N LYS A 29 -3.97 22.10 42.08
CA LYS A 29 -3.91 20.65 42.11
C LYS A 29 -5.27 20.05 41.74
N SER A 30 -5.33 19.30 40.63
CA SER A 30 -6.21 18.14 40.53
C SER A 30 -5.36 16.89 40.40
N ILE A 31 -5.28 16.17 41.51
CA ILE A 31 -4.76 14.81 41.58
C ILE A 31 -5.75 13.93 40.82
N MET A 32 -5.42 13.55 39.59
CA MET A 32 -6.02 12.39 38.94
C MET A 32 -5.08 11.20 39.12
N ALA A 33 -5.62 10.17 39.77
CA ALA A 33 -4.96 8.90 39.99
C ALA A 33 -4.54 8.30 38.64
N VAL A 34 -3.22 8.24 38.40
CA VAL A 34 -2.63 7.44 37.34
C VAL A 34 -2.73 5.98 37.79
N HIS A 35 -3.71 5.25 37.27
CA HIS A 35 -3.71 3.79 37.32
C HIS A 35 -2.57 3.27 36.43
N THR A 36 -1.39 3.11 37.03
CA THR A 36 -0.33 2.28 36.46
C THR A 36 -0.75 0.83 36.55
N ASN A 37 -1.43 0.32 35.52
CA ASN A 37 -1.61 -1.12 35.33
C ASN A 37 -0.27 -1.73 34.93
N LYS A 38 0.58 -2.01 35.92
CA LYS A 38 1.67 -2.98 35.78
C LYS A 38 1.03 -4.35 35.59
N THR A 39 0.93 -4.76 34.34
CA THR A 39 0.53 -6.11 33.95
C THR A 39 1.71 -7.04 34.26
N VAL A 40 1.60 -7.73 35.40
CA VAL A 40 2.41 -8.92 35.67
C VAL A 40 1.91 -10.01 34.72
N SER A 41 2.71 -10.38 33.73
CA SER A 41 2.39 -11.46 32.80
C SER A 41 2.41 -12.79 33.55
N ASN A 42 1.23 -13.38 33.76
CA ASN A 42 1.06 -14.73 34.27
C ASN A 42 1.21 -15.72 33.08
N PRO A 43 2.23 -16.60 33.08
CA PRO A 43 2.53 -17.48 31.94
C PRO A 43 1.49 -18.57 31.67
N ASP A 44 0.52 -18.78 32.57
CA ASP A 44 -0.47 -19.87 32.47
C ASP A 44 -1.86 -19.43 31.95
N ARG A 45 -2.04 -18.19 31.48
CA ARG A 45 -3.31 -17.79 30.84
C ARG A 45 -3.29 -18.11 29.35
N PRO A 46 -4.27 -18.87 28.81
CA PRO A 46 -4.42 -19.03 27.37
C PRO A 46 -4.53 -17.64 26.74
N ASN A 47 -3.71 -17.38 25.71
CA ASN A 47 -3.59 -16.10 25.01
C ASN A 47 -4.98 -15.50 24.73
N GLU A 48 -5.43 -14.62 25.61
CA GLU A 48 -6.66 -13.87 25.46
C GLU A 48 -6.41 -12.97 24.25
N LYS A 49 -6.98 -13.34 23.09
CA LYS A 49 -6.78 -12.61 21.84
C LYS A 49 -7.25 -11.18 22.06
N LYS A 50 -6.31 -10.26 22.29
CA LYS A 50 -6.59 -8.84 22.38
C LYS A 50 -7.42 -8.46 21.16
N ALA A 51 -8.54 -7.79 21.39
CA ALA A 51 -9.40 -7.33 20.31
C ALA A 51 -8.57 -6.48 19.34
N VAL A 52 -8.65 -6.82 18.05
CA VAL A 52 -7.99 -6.05 16.99
C VAL A 52 -8.70 -4.70 16.89
N GLU A 53 -7.95 -3.63 17.04
CA GLU A 53 -8.46 -2.27 16.91
C GLU A 53 -8.87 -2.01 15.45
N LYS A 54 -9.91 -1.21 15.24
CA LYS A 54 -10.50 -0.98 13.92
C LYS A 54 -10.62 0.50 13.62
N THR A 55 -10.40 0.91 12.38
CA THR A 55 -10.64 2.29 11.93
C THR A 55 -11.15 2.35 10.49
N PRO A 56 -12.21 3.12 10.19
CA PRO A 56 -12.59 3.43 8.80
C PRO A 56 -11.76 4.60 8.21
N LYS A 57 -10.99 5.30 9.04
CA LYS A 57 -10.29 6.54 8.70
C LYS A 57 -8.85 6.48 9.23
N PRO A 58 -7.93 5.83 8.48
CA PRO A 58 -6.59 5.56 8.97
C PRO A 58 -5.79 6.84 9.25
N GLY A 59 -5.95 7.91 8.48
CA GLY A 59 -5.27 9.19 8.74
C GLY A 59 -5.73 9.86 10.03
N HIS A 60 -7.05 9.84 10.30
CA HIS A 60 -7.59 10.37 11.56
C HIS A 60 -7.09 9.54 12.74
N PHE A 61 -7.09 8.21 12.62
CA PHE A 61 -6.52 7.32 13.63
C PHE A 61 -5.06 7.68 13.92
N LEU A 62 -4.22 7.77 12.88
CA LEU A 62 -2.80 8.11 12.99
C LEU A 62 -2.57 9.48 13.65
N THR A 63 -3.41 10.47 13.34
CA THR A 63 -3.35 11.82 13.94
C THR A 63 -3.62 11.79 15.45
N HIS A 64 -4.56 10.95 15.91
CA HIS A 64 -4.83 10.77 17.33
C HIS A 64 -3.74 9.96 18.01
N TRP A 65 -3.33 8.85 17.38
CA TRP A 65 -2.27 7.98 17.86
C TRP A 65 -0.94 8.73 18.03
N LEU A 66 -0.60 9.66 17.14
CA LEU A 66 0.59 10.52 17.25
C LEU A 66 0.72 11.24 18.60
N LYS A 67 -0.42 11.55 19.26
CA LYS A 67 -0.46 12.25 20.56
C LYS A 67 -0.14 11.35 21.74
N THR A 68 -0.20 10.03 21.56
CA THR A 68 0.00 9.03 22.63
C THR A 68 1.37 8.36 22.56
N ILE A 69 2.25 8.80 21.67
CA ILE A 69 3.56 8.18 21.42
C ILE A 69 4.65 8.86 22.24
N ASP A 70 5.25 8.11 23.16
CA ASP A 70 6.37 8.59 24.00
C ASP A 70 7.75 8.31 23.38
N HIS A 71 7.90 7.18 22.66
CA HIS A 71 9.17 6.73 22.07
C HIS A 71 9.05 6.46 20.56
N PRO A 72 8.86 7.52 19.74
CA PRO A 72 8.60 7.38 18.31
C PRO A 72 9.73 6.66 17.54
N GLU A 73 10.98 6.82 17.97
CA GLU A 73 12.17 6.24 17.35
C GLU A 73 12.27 4.71 17.49
N ARG A 74 11.41 4.12 18.34
CA ARG A 74 11.31 2.66 18.57
C ARG A 74 10.18 2.02 17.79
N ILE A 75 9.50 2.78 16.93
CA ILE A 75 8.30 2.34 16.22
C ILE A 75 8.59 2.20 14.72
N LEU A 76 8.21 1.05 14.18
CA LEU A 76 8.03 0.83 12.75
C LEU A 76 6.54 0.79 12.45
N LEU A 77 6.08 1.72 11.63
CA LEU A 77 4.72 1.76 11.11
C LEU A 77 4.70 1.17 9.69
N LEU A 78 3.92 0.11 9.49
CA LEU A 78 3.66 -0.50 8.19
C LEU A 78 2.24 -0.12 7.75
N LEU A 79 2.12 0.53 6.60
CA LEU A 79 0.84 0.92 6.03
C LEU A 79 0.61 0.13 4.77
N ASP A 80 -0.43 -0.71 4.77
CA ASP A 80 -0.95 -1.23 3.52
C ASP A 80 -1.34 -0.10 2.57
N ILE A 81 -1.24 -0.31 1.26
CA ILE A 81 -1.52 0.73 0.25
C ILE A 81 -2.93 0.62 -0.30
N ASP A 82 -3.29 -0.57 -0.79
CA ASP A 82 -4.49 -0.81 -1.59
C ASP A 82 -5.73 -0.91 -0.70
N ASP A 83 -6.72 -0.04 -0.91
CA ASP A 83 -7.93 0.06 -0.08
C ASP A 83 -7.69 0.43 1.40
N THR A 84 -6.42 0.64 1.80
CA THR A 84 -6.02 1.25 3.08
C THR A 84 -5.61 2.71 2.94
N LEU A 85 -4.72 3.08 2.00
CA LEU A 85 -4.30 4.48 1.78
C LEU A 85 -4.97 5.11 0.57
N ILE A 86 -5.03 4.35 -0.52
CA ILE A 86 -5.64 4.77 -1.77
C ILE A 86 -6.64 3.71 -2.24
N THR A 87 -7.68 4.17 -2.91
CA THR A 87 -8.72 3.31 -3.49
C THR A 87 -9.26 3.98 -4.76
N THR A 88 -10.25 3.38 -5.39
CA THR A 88 -10.98 3.96 -6.51
C THR A 88 -12.13 4.86 -6.04
N PRO A 89 -12.59 5.82 -6.86
CA PRO A 89 -13.78 6.61 -6.57
C PRO A 89 -15.04 5.77 -6.26
N PRO A 90 -16.01 6.32 -5.53
CA PRO A 90 -17.29 5.67 -5.30
C PRO A 90 -17.95 5.21 -6.61
N LYS A 91 -18.54 4.01 -6.59
CA LYS A 91 -19.17 3.34 -7.75
C LYS A 91 -18.20 2.92 -8.86
N GLN A 92 -16.89 3.08 -8.68
CA GLN A 92 -15.89 2.57 -9.59
C GLN A 92 -15.23 1.32 -8.98
N TRP A 93 -15.59 0.14 -9.48
CA TRP A 93 -15.04 -1.14 -9.04
C TRP A 93 -13.78 -1.51 -9.82
N LEU A 94 -13.66 -1.01 -11.05
CA LEU A 94 -12.48 -1.17 -11.85
C LEU A 94 -11.28 -0.53 -11.13
N GLY A 95 -10.26 -1.33 -10.86
CA GLY A 95 -9.06 -0.91 -10.13
C GLY A 95 -9.09 -1.15 -8.62
N ARG A 96 -10.11 -1.82 -8.09
CA ARG A 96 -10.17 -2.27 -6.69
C ARG A 96 -9.37 -3.56 -6.44
N SER A 97 -8.89 -3.76 -5.22
CA SER A 97 -8.17 -5.00 -4.85
C SER A 97 -9.04 -6.23 -5.03
N GLU A 98 -10.33 -6.13 -4.71
CA GLU A 98 -11.29 -7.23 -4.82
C GLU A 98 -11.43 -7.74 -6.26
N LEU A 99 -11.28 -6.88 -7.26
CA LEU A 99 -11.31 -7.27 -8.68
C LEU A 99 -10.18 -8.25 -8.99
N PHE A 100 -8.96 -7.94 -8.55
CA PHE A 100 -7.81 -8.82 -8.73
C PHE A 100 -8.02 -10.16 -8.02
N TYR A 101 -8.48 -10.16 -6.76
CA TYR A 101 -8.69 -11.40 -6.02
C TYR A 101 -9.82 -12.26 -6.58
N ASP A 102 -10.86 -11.65 -7.14
CA ASP A 102 -11.92 -12.34 -7.85
C ASP A 102 -11.38 -13.03 -9.11
N TYR A 103 -10.61 -12.30 -9.93
CA TYR A 103 -9.97 -12.86 -11.12
C TYR A 103 -8.96 -13.95 -10.81
N LEU A 104 -8.07 -13.74 -9.84
CA LEU A 104 -7.10 -14.72 -9.38
C LEU A 104 -7.79 -16.02 -8.94
N ARG A 105 -8.90 -15.92 -8.18
CA ARG A 105 -9.66 -17.08 -7.71
C ARG A 105 -10.31 -17.86 -8.85
N ARG A 106 -10.95 -17.14 -9.78
CA ARG A 106 -11.63 -17.75 -10.94
C ARG A 106 -10.63 -18.45 -11.86
N GLU A 107 -9.49 -17.81 -12.13
CA GLU A 107 -8.44 -18.42 -12.94
C GLU A 107 -7.76 -19.59 -12.24
N GLN A 108 -7.54 -19.52 -10.93
CA GLN A 108 -7.03 -20.64 -10.14
C GLN A 108 -7.95 -21.86 -10.19
N HIS A 109 -9.27 -21.64 -10.19
CA HIS A 109 -10.24 -22.71 -10.36
C HIS A 109 -10.21 -23.31 -11.78
N ARG A 110 -10.00 -22.49 -12.82
CA ARG A 110 -9.91 -22.95 -14.22
C ARG A 110 -8.59 -23.66 -14.53
N GLN A 111 -7.52 -23.28 -13.84
CA GLN A 111 -6.16 -23.74 -14.08
C GLN A 111 -5.54 -24.25 -12.77
N PRO A 112 -6.10 -25.32 -12.15
CA PRO A 112 -5.66 -25.80 -10.84
C PRO A 112 -4.20 -26.27 -10.80
N GLN A 113 -3.63 -26.62 -11.96
CA GLN A 113 -2.23 -27.01 -12.12
C GLN A 113 -1.25 -25.84 -12.05
N LYS A 114 -1.71 -24.60 -12.28
CA LYS A 114 -0.86 -23.42 -12.21
C LYS A 114 -0.81 -22.89 -10.78
N THR A 115 0.34 -22.36 -10.40
CA THR A 115 0.52 -21.64 -9.15
C THR A 115 -0.18 -20.28 -9.20
N GLN A 116 -0.49 -19.71 -8.03
CA GLN A 116 -1.04 -18.36 -7.96
C GLN A 116 -0.11 -17.31 -8.59
N VAL A 117 1.20 -17.53 -8.54
CA VAL A 117 2.20 -16.63 -9.15
C VAL A 117 2.06 -16.62 -10.67
N GLU A 118 1.96 -17.80 -11.29
CA GLU A 118 1.80 -17.93 -12.74
C GLU A 118 0.47 -17.34 -13.23
N ILE A 119 -0.61 -17.49 -12.45
CA ILE A 119 -1.91 -16.91 -12.77
C ILE A 119 -1.89 -15.40 -12.60
N ALA A 120 -1.35 -14.91 -11.50
CA ALA A 120 -1.27 -13.47 -11.26
C ALA A 120 -0.43 -12.77 -12.34
N SER A 121 0.66 -13.39 -12.79
CA SER A 121 1.48 -12.89 -13.90
C SER A 121 0.72 -12.81 -15.23
N GLN A 122 -0.34 -13.60 -15.43
CA GLN A 122 -1.24 -13.48 -16.60
C GLN A 122 -2.23 -12.33 -16.44
N ILE A 123 -2.62 -11.97 -15.22
CA ILE A 123 -3.60 -10.91 -14.94
C ILE A 123 -2.90 -9.53 -14.89
N ASP A 124 -1.64 -9.49 -14.48
CA ASP A 124 -0.86 -8.26 -14.26
C ASP A 124 -0.83 -7.28 -15.46
N PRO A 125 -0.65 -7.72 -16.73
CA PRO A 125 -0.67 -6.80 -17.87
C PRO A 125 -1.97 -5.99 -17.97
N LEU A 126 -3.11 -6.64 -17.72
CA LEU A 126 -4.41 -5.97 -17.69
C LEU A 126 -4.49 -5.00 -16.50
N LEU A 127 -4.03 -5.39 -15.32
CA LEU A 127 -4.04 -4.51 -14.14
C LEU A 127 -3.17 -3.28 -14.32
N ILE A 128 -1.99 -3.41 -14.92
CA ILE A 128 -1.14 -2.27 -15.26
C ILE A 128 -1.92 -1.28 -16.13
N ALA A 129 -2.53 -1.77 -17.21
CA ALA A 129 -3.30 -0.96 -18.14
C ALA A 129 -4.49 -0.25 -17.46
N VAL A 130 -5.20 -0.99 -16.59
CA VAL A 130 -6.32 -0.47 -15.79
C VAL A 130 -5.83 0.61 -14.83
N TYR A 131 -4.88 0.30 -13.96
CA TYR A 131 -4.41 1.24 -12.93
C TYR A 131 -3.77 2.51 -13.52
N GLU A 132 -3.19 2.43 -14.73
CA GLU A 132 -2.58 3.59 -15.39
C GLU A 132 -3.63 4.63 -15.83
N ARG A 133 -4.84 4.17 -16.14
CA ARG A 133 -5.92 4.97 -16.73
C ARG A 133 -7.09 5.19 -15.77
N THR A 134 -7.04 4.55 -14.61
CA THR A 134 -8.11 4.59 -13.62
C THR A 134 -7.72 5.54 -12.49
N PRO A 135 -8.55 6.54 -12.15
CA PRO A 135 -8.24 7.47 -11.08
C PRO A 135 -8.21 6.74 -9.72
N SER A 136 -7.25 7.13 -8.88
CA SER A 136 -7.24 6.79 -7.45
C SER A 136 -7.58 8.00 -6.59
N ILE A 137 -8.15 7.74 -5.42
CA ILE A 137 -8.45 8.72 -4.36
C ILE A 137 -7.87 8.25 -3.04
N LEU A 138 -7.73 9.17 -2.08
CA LEU A 138 -7.39 8.82 -0.70
C LEU A 138 -8.58 8.17 -0.02
N THR A 139 -8.35 7.15 0.79
CA THR A 139 -9.36 6.58 1.71
C THR A 139 -9.67 7.55 2.87
N ASP A 140 -8.68 8.37 3.24
CA ASP A 140 -8.79 9.40 4.26
C ASP A 140 -7.93 10.62 3.87
N SER A 141 -8.56 11.78 3.78
CA SER A 141 -7.92 13.03 3.36
C SER A 141 -6.80 13.52 4.29
N THR A 142 -6.76 13.04 5.53
CA THR A 142 -5.74 13.42 6.52
C THR A 142 -4.45 12.61 6.43
N LEU A 143 -4.42 11.55 5.62
CA LEU A 143 -3.27 10.64 5.49
C LEU A 143 -1.94 11.34 5.17
N PRO A 144 -1.85 12.25 4.18
CA PRO A 144 -0.57 12.85 3.81
C PRO A 144 0.07 13.61 4.97
N GLU A 145 -0.74 14.42 5.67
CA GLU A 145 -0.29 15.20 6.82
C GLU A 145 0.08 14.28 8.00
N ALA A 146 -0.75 13.30 8.32
CA ALA A 146 -0.49 12.37 9.42
C ALA A 146 0.82 11.59 9.22
N ILE A 147 1.07 11.07 8.01
CA ILE A 147 2.30 10.35 7.65
C ILE A 147 3.51 11.26 7.80
N GLU A 148 3.44 12.49 7.30
CA GLU A 148 4.55 13.45 7.41
C GLU A 148 4.86 13.80 8.87
N GLN A 149 3.83 14.03 9.69
CA GLN A 149 4.03 14.33 11.12
C GLN A 149 4.67 13.15 11.88
N LEU A 150 4.25 11.91 11.59
CA LEU A 150 4.85 10.71 12.18
C LEU A 150 6.33 10.58 11.81
N ARG A 151 6.67 10.81 10.52
CA ARG A 151 8.06 10.80 10.04
C ARG A 151 8.90 11.89 10.71
N LYS A 152 8.37 13.11 10.84
CA LYS A 152 9.05 14.22 11.56
C LYS A 152 9.32 13.90 13.02
N LYS A 153 8.45 13.10 13.67
CA LYS A 153 8.68 12.60 15.04
C LYS A 153 9.74 11.48 15.12
N GLY A 154 10.26 10.99 13.99
CA GLY A 154 11.29 9.96 13.96
C GLY A 154 10.76 8.53 13.84
N ILE A 155 9.45 8.34 13.60
CA ILE A 155 8.88 7.02 13.31
C ILE A 155 9.31 6.59 11.90
N ILE A 156 9.71 5.33 11.75
CA ILE A 156 9.95 4.76 10.43
C ILE A 156 8.59 4.36 9.86
N VAL A 157 8.14 5.03 8.80
CA VAL A 157 6.86 4.74 8.14
C VAL A 157 7.14 4.13 6.76
N LEU A 158 6.73 2.89 6.56
CA LEU A 158 6.88 2.19 5.28
C LEU A 158 5.52 1.82 4.70
N GLY A 159 5.39 1.92 3.38
CA GLY A 159 4.29 1.32 2.65
C GLY A 159 4.53 -0.17 2.42
N ILE A 160 3.48 -0.98 2.39
CA ILE A 160 3.54 -2.39 2.00
C ILE A 160 2.37 -2.73 1.08
N THR A 161 2.62 -3.44 -0.02
CA THR A 161 1.57 -3.86 -0.95
C THR A 161 1.81 -5.28 -1.44
N SER A 162 0.73 -5.97 -1.76
CA SER A 162 0.75 -7.28 -2.43
C SER A 162 0.85 -7.17 -3.95
N ARG A 163 0.88 -5.94 -4.51
CA ARG A 163 1.14 -5.72 -5.94
C ARG A 163 2.49 -6.32 -6.34
N GLY A 164 2.56 -6.84 -7.57
CA GLY A 164 3.81 -7.29 -8.17
C GLY A 164 4.76 -6.13 -8.43
N GLU A 165 6.07 -6.42 -8.44
CA GLU A 165 7.12 -5.41 -8.64
C GLU A 165 6.90 -4.56 -9.88
N GLN A 166 6.41 -5.12 -10.99
CA GLN A 166 6.16 -4.38 -12.23
C GLN A 166 5.18 -3.19 -12.08
N LEU A 167 4.38 -3.16 -11.01
CA LEU A 167 3.47 -2.06 -10.68
C LEU A 167 4.14 -0.94 -9.87
N TRP A 168 5.44 -1.04 -9.57
CA TRP A 168 6.14 -0.05 -8.75
C TRP A 168 6.08 1.39 -9.31
N PRO A 169 6.31 1.66 -10.64
CA PRO A 169 6.34 3.04 -11.13
C PRO A 169 4.97 3.69 -10.99
N LEU A 170 3.92 2.90 -11.19
CA LEU A 170 2.55 3.35 -11.12
C LEU A 170 2.09 3.56 -9.68
N THR A 171 2.46 2.65 -8.77
CA THR A 171 2.20 2.79 -7.34
C THR A 171 2.86 4.05 -6.79
N LEU A 172 4.11 4.30 -7.15
CA LEU A 172 4.83 5.51 -6.77
C LEU A 172 4.14 6.75 -7.33
N LYS A 173 3.84 6.78 -8.64
CA LYS A 173 3.13 7.89 -9.28
C LYS A 173 1.80 8.20 -8.56
N GLN A 174 1.00 7.18 -8.25
CA GLN A 174 -0.27 7.34 -7.56
C GLN A 174 -0.09 7.96 -6.15
N LEU A 175 0.90 7.50 -5.38
CA LEU A 175 1.18 8.01 -4.05
C LEU A 175 1.73 9.44 -4.07
N THR A 176 2.66 9.74 -4.98
CA THR A 176 3.22 11.09 -5.17
C THR A 176 2.12 12.08 -5.54
N GLN A 177 1.20 11.71 -6.43
CA GLN A 177 0.03 12.55 -6.77
C GLN A 177 -0.90 12.84 -5.59
N LYS A 178 -0.82 12.05 -4.51
CA LYS A 178 -1.57 12.26 -3.26
C LYS A 178 -0.71 12.82 -2.13
N ASN A 179 0.50 13.28 -2.41
CA ASN A 179 1.46 13.80 -1.43
C ASN A 179 1.80 12.79 -0.31
N ILE A 180 1.70 11.48 -0.58
CA ILE A 180 2.14 10.46 0.37
C ILE A 180 3.62 10.17 0.10
N VAL A 181 4.44 10.40 1.12
CA VAL A 181 5.88 10.12 1.07
C VAL A 181 6.26 9.30 2.29
N PHE A 182 6.85 8.13 2.06
CA PHE A 182 7.32 7.22 3.11
C PHE A 182 8.73 7.54 3.57
N SER A 183 9.16 6.89 4.65
CA SER A 183 10.56 6.94 5.10
C SER A 183 11.45 6.28 4.05
N SER A 184 12.36 7.05 3.47
CA SER A 184 13.33 6.53 2.51
C SER A 184 14.33 5.60 3.20
N ILE A 185 14.58 4.47 2.55
CA ILE A 185 15.68 3.56 2.88
C ILE A 185 16.68 3.72 1.74
N THR A 186 17.94 4.01 2.07
CA THR A 186 18.95 4.58 1.16
C THR A 186 19.37 3.72 -0.04
N THR A 187 18.79 2.54 -0.25
CA THR A 187 19.15 1.67 -1.37
C THR A 187 17.95 0.85 -1.79
N GLU A 188 17.78 0.61 -3.08
CA GLU A 188 16.85 -0.42 -3.55
C GLU A 188 17.33 -1.81 -3.11
N LYS A 189 16.41 -2.69 -2.72
CA LYS A 189 16.74 -4.07 -2.37
C LYS A 189 15.75 -5.06 -2.92
N GLN A 190 16.27 -6.26 -3.10
CA GLN A 190 15.56 -7.42 -3.56
C GLN A 190 15.87 -8.60 -2.63
N PHE A 191 14.83 -9.25 -2.12
CA PHE A 191 14.96 -10.48 -1.34
C PHE A 191 14.34 -11.61 -2.13
N SER A 192 15.13 -12.64 -2.42
CA SER A 192 14.62 -13.86 -3.04
C SER A 192 14.08 -14.79 -1.96
N ASN A 193 12.89 -15.32 -2.19
CA ASN A 193 12.35 -16.44 -1.45
C ASN A 193 12.19 -17.61 -2.43
N LYS A 194 12.60 -18.82 -2.04
CA LYS A 194 12.63 -19.97 -2.96
C LYS A 194 11.23 -20.19 -3.55
N ASN A 195 11.15 -20.31 -4.88
CA ASN A 195 9.92 -20.54 -5.64
C ASN A 195 8.86 -19.42 -5.54
N LYS A 196 9.28 -18.19 -5.22
CA LYS A 196 8.39 -17.02 -5.14
C LYS A 196 8.98 -15.84 -5.90
N MET A 197 8.13 -14.88 -6.23
CA MET A 197 8.60 -13.61 -6.77
C MET A 197 9.46 -12.90 -5.73
N PRO A 198 10.47 -12.15 -6.16
CA PRO A 198 11.28 -11.38 -5.24
C PRO A 198 10.45 -10.31 -4.52
N ILE A 199 10.74 -10.13 -3.23
CA ILE A 199 10.27 -9.00 -2.45
C ILE A 199 11.18 -7.83 -2.77
N THR A 200 10.63 -6.68 -3.15
CA THR A 200 11.43 -5.48 -3.43
C THR A 200 11.08 -4.32 -2.53
N ILE A 201 12.08 -3.49 -2.23
CA ILE A 201 11.88 -2.24 -1.48
C ILE A 201 12.41 -1.10 -2.32
N ARG A 202 11.53 -0.14 -2.61
CA ARG A 202 11.84 1.07 -3.37
C ARG A 202 11.14 2.26 -2.72
N GLU A 203 11.88 3.32 -2.44
CA GLU A 203 11.34 4.58 -1.91
C GLU A 203 10.45 4.43 -0.67
N GLY A 204 10.83 3.51 0.24
CA GLY A 204 10.06 3.24 1.46
C GLY A 204 8.79 2.40 1.25
N ILE A 205 8.60 1.83 0.06
CA ILE A 205 7.50 0.92 -0.27
C ILE A 205 8.05 -0.50 -0.42
N ILE A 206 7.42 -1.45 0.27
CA ILE A 206 7.70 -2.88 0.19
C ILE A 206 6.68 -3.53 -0.75
N PHE A 207 7.15 -4.05 -1.88
CA PHE A 207 6.37 -4.88 -2.79
C PHE A 207 6.57 -6.34 -2.38
N ALA A 208 5.57 -6.91 -1.72
CA ALA A 208 5.59 -8.31 -1.33
C ALA A 208 5.63 -9.23 -2.57
N SER A 209 5.06 -8.78 -3.70
CA SER A 209 4.90 -9.55 -4.93
C SER A 209 4.06 -10.82 -4.75
N HIS A 210 3.64 -11.40 -5.87
CA HIS A 210 2.80 -12.60 -5.86
C HIS A 210 3.51 -13.79 -5.20
N GLY A 211 2.78 -14.53 -4.37
CA GLY A 211 3.26 -15.73 -3.69
C GLY A 211 3.90 -15.49 -2.32
N ASN A 212 4.23 -14.25 -1.95
CA ASN A 212 4.65 -13.92 -0.59
C ASN A 212 3.48 -13.40 0.24
N THR A 213 3.41 -13.84 1.49
CA THR A 213 2.56 -13.21 2.49
C THR A 213 3.23 -11.95 3.05
N LYS A 214 2.45 -11.03 3.60
CA LYS A 214 3.02 -9.86 4.31
C LYS A 214 3.83 -10.29 5.53
N GLY A 215 3.45 -11.38 6.21
CA GLY A 215 4.25 -11.98 7.28
C GLY A 215 5.64 -12.39 6.81
N GLU A 216 5.74 -13.19 5.75
CA GLU A 216 7.04 -13.59 5.17
C GLU A 216 7.87 -12.38 4.72
N THR A 217 7.20 -11.36 4.19
CA THR A 217 7.82 -10.11 3.76
C THR A 217 8.42 -9.35 4.95
N VAL A 218 7.67 -9.21 6.05
CA VAL A 218 8.15 -8.60 7.29
C VAL A 218 9.26 -9.43 7.92
N ARG A 219 9.17 -10.77 7.89
CA ARG A 219 10.24 -11.68 8.32
C ARG A 219 11.53 -11.43 7.55
N ALA A 220 11.45 -11.33 6.22
CA ALA A 220 12.60 -11.06 5.36
C ALA A 220 13.21 -9.71 5.70
N LEU A 221 12.37 -8.68 5.87
CA LEU A 221 12.80 -7.34 6.29
C LEU A 221 13.51 -7.35 7.66
N LEU A 222 12.98 -8.07 8.66
CA LEU A 222 13.55 -8.15 10.00
C LEU A 222 14.90 -8.88 10.06
N LYS A 223 15.18 -9.75 9.09
CA LYS A 223 16.49 -10.39 8.95
C LYS A 223 17.56 -9.46 8.38
N THR A 224 17.16 -8.30 7.87
CA THR A 224 18.10 -7.29 7.37
C THR A 224 18.62 -6.42 8.50
N SER A 225 19.81 -5.83 8.32
CA SER A 225 20.40 -4.87 9.27
C SER A 225 19.71 -3.49 9.25
N TRP A 226 18.60 -3.33 8.53
CA TRP A 226 18.00 -2.03 8.23
C TRP A 226 16.99 -1.56 9.26
N ILE A 227 16.26 -2.51 9.82
CA ILE A 227 15.43 -2.21 10.97
C ILE A 227 16.41 -1.93 12.10
N LYS A 228 16.44 -0.66 12.53
CA LYS A 228 17.30 -0.24 13.62
C LYS A 228 17.09 -1.19 14.80
N PRO A 229 18.16 -1.64 15.48
CA PRO A 229 18.03 -2.45 16.70
C PRO A 229 17.18 -1.79 17.80
N SER A 230 16.97 -0.47 17.70
CA SER A 230 16.09 0.33 18.55
C SER A 230 14.60 0.08 18.34
N ILE A 231 14.17 -0.49 17.21
CA ILE A 231 12.76 -0.81 16.97
C ILE A 231 12.32 -1.89 17.96
N LYS A 232 11.27 -1.59 18.71
CA LYS A 232 10.64 -2.48 19.70
C LYS A 232 9.16 -2.70 19.44
N HIS A 233 8.55 -1.86 18.62
CA HIS A 233 7.11 -1.88 18.36
C HIS A 233 6.85 -1.82 16.85
N ILE A 234 6.08 -2.78 16.34
CA ILE A 234 5.56 -2.75 14.98
C ILE A 234 4.07 -2.46 15.06
N VAL A 235 3.64 -1.41 14.37
CA VAL A 235 2.22 -1.11 14.15
C VAL A 235 1.93 -1.36 12.68
N MET A 236 0.84 -2.06 12.38
CA MET A 236 0.42 -2.29 11.01
C MET A 236 -1.04 -1.93 10.81
N ILE A 237 -1.32 -1.15 9.78
CA ILE A 237 -2.68 -0.84 9.32
C ILE A 237 -2.91 -1.54 7.98
N ASP A 238 -3.94 -2.37 7.89
CA ASP A 238 -4.28 -3.15 6.70
C ASP A 238 -5.79 -3.37 6.63
N ASP A 239 -6.35 -3.40 5.43
CA ASP A 239 -7.78 -3.63 5.21
C ASP A 239 -8.18 -5.10 5.37
N GLN A 240 -7.21 -6.02 5.34
CA GLN A 240 -7.45 -7.45 5.40
C GLN A 240 -6.89 -8.09 6.68
N GLN A 241 -7.80 -8.62 7.50
CA GLN A 241 -7.44 -9.32 8.74
C GLN A 241 -6.42 -10.45 8.53
N ARG A 242 -6.47 -11.17 7.41
CA ARG A 242 -5.52 -12.25 7.10
C ARG A 242 -4.08 -11.75 6.97
N HIS A 243 -3.86 -10.52 6.50
CA HIS A 243 -2.53 -9.93 6.40
C HIS A 243 -1.99 -9.55 7.77
N LEU A 244 -2.84 -8.94 8.62
CA LEU A 244 -2.50 -8.63 10.01
C LEU A 244 -2.15 -9.91 10.79
N ASN A 245 -2.96 -10.97 10.64
CA ASN A 245 -2.70 -12.26 11.26
C ASN A 245 -1.37 -12.85 10.79
N SER A 246 -1.11 -12.84 9.48
CA SER A 246 0.14 -13.35 8.90
C SER A 246 1.39 -12.67 9.48
N VAL A 247 1.33 -11.35 9.70
CA VAL A 247 2.42 -10.61 10.36
C VAL A 247 2.49 -10.95 11.85
N GLY A 248 1.36 -10.99 12.56
CA GLY A 248 1.32 -11.39 13.96
C GLY A 248 1.92 -12.77 14.22
N ASP A 249 1.53 -13.77 13.43
CA ASP A 249 2.05 -15.13 13.50
C ASP A 249 3.56 -15.18 13.24
N THR A 250 4.05 -14.34 12.31
CA THR A 250 5.49 -14.22 12.03
C THR A 250 6.26 -13.62 13.20
N LEU A 251 5.68 -12.65 13.91
CA LEU A 251 6.35 -11.93 14.99
C LEU A 251 6.46 -12.75 16.28
N VAL A 252 5.80 -13.90 16.38
CA VAL A 252 6.02 -14.88 17.46
C VAL A 252 7.50 -15.30 17.55
N ASP A 253 8.20 -15.37 16.41
CA ASP A 253 9.63 -15.69 16.34
C ASP A 253 10.53 -14.54 16.83
N TYR A 254 9.96 -13.38 17.17
CA TYR A 254 10.67 -12.15 17.55
C TYR A 254 10.13 -11.60 18.89
N PRO A 255 10.33 -12.29 20.03
CA PRO A 255 9.71 -11.94 21.32
C PRO A 255 10.13 -10.57 21.88
N ALA A 256 11.21 -9.97 21.36
CA ALA A 256 11.64 -8.62 21.72
C ALA A 256 10.82 -7.50 21.02
N LEU A 257 9.93 -7.86 20.08
CA LEU A 257 9.07 -6.95 19.35
C LEU A 257 7.62 -7.14 19.79
N SER A 258 6.93 -6.04 20.06
CA SER A 258 5.47 -6.08 20.18
C SER A 258 4.81 -5.78 18.84
N PHE A 259 3.62 -6.32 18.63
CA PHE A 259 2.81 -6.05 17.45
C PHE A 259 1.46 -5.44 17.82
N GLN A 260 1.10 -4.34 17.14
CA GLN A 260 -0.23 -3.71 17.22
C GLN A 260 -0.89 -3.77 15.83
N PRO A 261 -1.80 -4.73 15.59
CA PRO A 261 -2.58 -4.78 14.37
C PRO A 261 -3.77 -3.81 14.44
N ILE A 262 -3.95 -3.00 13.41
CA ILE A 262 -5.10 -2.12 13.22
C ILE A 262 -5.80 -2.52 11.92
N LEU A 263 -7.06 -2.94 12.02
CA LEU A 263 -7.86 -3.28 10.84
C LEU A 263 -8.50 -2.02 10.24
N CYS A 264 -8.13 -1.70 9.00
CA CYS A 264 -8.82 -0.70 8.22
C CYS A 264 -10.17 -1.26 7.75
N ILE A 265 -11.27 -0.68 8.20
CA ILE A 265 -12.62 -1.09 7.78
C ILE A 265 -13.22 -0.14 6.73
N PHE A 266 -12.40 0.73 6.13
CA PHE A 266 -12.85 1.63 5.06
C PHE A 266 -13.63 0.88 3.96
N PRO A 267 -13.15 -0.27 3.43
CA PRO A 267 -13.88 -1.00 2.40
C PRO A 267 -15.25 -1.49 2.86
N GLN A 268 -15.37 -1.89 4.13
CA GLN A 268 -16.63 -2.38 4.73
C GLN A 268 -17.64 -1.25 4.95
N THR A 269 -17.15 -0.02 5.11
CA THR A 269 -18.00 1.19 5.18
C THR A 269 -18.31 1.80 3.81
N SER A 270 -17.65 1.32 2.75
CA SER A 270 -17.91 1.71 1.37
C SER A 270 -18.95 0.78 0.72
N ALA A 271 -19.39 1.10 -0.50
CA ALA A 271 -20.32 0.24 -1.22
C ALA A 271 -19.69 -1.17 -1.40
N PRO A 272 -20.46 -2.26 -1.17
CA PRO A 272 -19.92 -3.61 -1.27
C PRO A 272 -19.52 -3.92 -2.72
N TYR A 273 -18.38 -4.59 -2.88
CA TYR A 273 -17.86 -4.97 -4.20
C TYR A 273 -18.92 -5.73 -5.03
N ASN A 274 -19.19 -5.22 -6.23
CA ASN A 274 -20.09 -5.84 -7.19
C ASN A 274 -19.30 -6.38 -8.38
N ALA A 275 -19.07 -7.70 -8.38
CA ALA A 275 -18.29 -8.36 -9.43
C ALA A 275 -18.90 -8.19 -10.84
N SER A 276 -20.23 -8.15 -10.94
CA SER A 276 -20.90 -7.98 -12.23
C SER A 276 -20.69 -6.57 -12.78
N GLU A 277 -20.82 -5.55 -11.94
CA GLU A 277 -20.55 -4.17 -12.35
C GLU A 277 -19.06 -3.95 -12.63
N ALA A 278 -18.16 -4.59 -11.89
CA ALA A 278 -16.73 -4.53 -12.14
C ALA A 278 -16.35 -5.08 -13.52
N GLU A 279 -16.93 -6.21 -13.91
CA GLU A 279 -16.76 -6.76 -15.26
C GLU A 279 -17.33 -5.82 -16.34
N GLN A 280 -18.52 -5.24 -16.11
CA GLN A 280 -19.10 -4.27 -17.05
C GLN A 280 -18.23 -3.02 -17.21
N GLN A 281 -17.64 -2.52 -16.11
CA GLN A 281 -16.70 -1.40 -16.15
C GLN A 281 -15.42 -1.76 -16.90
N LEU A 282 -14.93 -3.00 -16.74
CA LEU A 282 -13.79 -3.48 -17.52
C LEU A 282 -14.10 -3.55 -19.02
N GLU A 283 -15.27 -4.06 -19.40
CA GLU A 283 -15.69 -4.10 -20.81
C GLU A 283 -15.79 -2.67 -21.40
N GLN A 284 -16.39 -1.75 -20.66
CA GLN A 284 -16.46 -0.34 -21.02
C GLN A 284 -15.07 0.28 -21.15
N PHE A 285 -14.15 -0.05 -20.24
CA PHE A 285 -12.76 0.38 -20.30
C PHE A 285 -12.07 -0.11 -21.58
N LEU A 286 -12.16 -1.41 -21.88
CA LEU A 286 -11.58 -1.98 -23.10
C LEU A 286 -12.17 -1.34 -24.37
N TRP A 287 -13.48 -1.05 -24.37
CA TRP A 287 -14.12 -0.33 -25.46
C TRP A 287 -13.64 1.13 -25.59
N GLN A 288 -13.62 1.86 -24.49
CA GLN A 288 -13.22 3.27 -24.44
C GLN A 288 -11.81 3.44 -24.99
N TRP A 289 -10.89 2.56 -24.61
CA TRP A 289 -9.48 2.64 -24.97
C TRP A 289 -9.08 1.72 -26.14
N ARG A 290 -10.04 1.22 -26.93
CA ARG A 290 -9.78 0.26 -28.02
C ARG A 290 -8.77 0.72 -29.10
N ASN A 291 -8.56 2.03 -29.24
CA ASN A 291 -7.62 2.61 -30.20
C ASN A 291 -6.23 2.86 -29.61
N ASP A 292 -6.08 2.73 -28.29
CA ASP A 292 -4.79 2.82 -27.61
C ASP A 292 -3.91 1.61 -28.00
N PRO A 293 -2.67 1.80 -28.45
CA PRO A 293 -1.80 0.69 -28.88
C PRO A 293 -1.57 -0.37 -27.80
N VAL A 294 -1.46 0.02 -26.53
CA VAL A 294 -1.26 -0.90 -25.40
C VAL A 294 -2.50 -1.75 -25.19
N ILE A 295 -3.69 -1.13 -25.21
CA ILE A 295 -4.96 -1.85 -25.05
C ILE A 295 -5.25 -2.73 -26.25
N LYS A 296 -4.97 -2.26 -27.46
CA LYS A 296 -5.11 -3.06 -28.68
C LYS A 296 -4.24 -4.31 -28.61
N LYS A 297 -2.96 -4.16 -28.23
CA LYS A 297 -2.04 -5.28 -28.01
C LYS A 297 -2.55 -6.23 -26.92
N LEU A 298 -3.01 -5.69 -25.79
CA LEU A 298 -3.58 -6.48 -24.70
C LEU A 298 -4.78 -7.31 -25.19
N VAL A 299 -5.73 -6.72 -25.91
CA VAL A 299 -6.89 -7.43 -26.47
C VAL A 299 -6.47 -8.54 -27.45
N GLN A 300 -5.38 -8.35 -28.19
CA GLN A 300 -4.89 -9.30 -29.20
C GLN A 300 -4.09 -10.46 -28.59
N GLU A 301 -3.24 -10.17 -27.61
CA GLU A 301 -2.21 -11.09 -27.12
C GLU A 301 -2.54 -11.67 -25.74
N ASP A 302 -3.19 -10.91 -24.86
CA ASP A 302 -3.45 -11.35 -23.49
C ASP A 302 -4.61 -12.35 -23.43
N LEU A 303 -4.29 -13.58 -23.02
CA LEU A 303 -5.24 -14.68 -22.92
C LEU A 303 -6.38 -14.35 -21.95
N PHE A 304 -6.08 -13.69 -20.84
CA PHE A 304 -7.08 -13.36 -19.83
C PHE A 304 -8.10 -12.35 -20.35
N THR A 305 -7.63 -11.25 -20.95
CA THR A 305 -8.47 -10.23 -21.59
C THR A 305 -9.35 -10.83 -22.70
N ARG A 306 -8.80 -11.73 -23.52
CA ARG A 306 -9.57 -12.41 -24.57
C ARG A 306 -10.68 -13.29 -24.02
N GLN A 307 -10.45 -13.99 -22.91
CA GLN A 307 -11.49 -14.81 -22.25
C GLN A 307 -12.65 -13.95 -21.77
N ILE A 308 -12.36 -12.77 -21.21
CA ILE A 308 -13.40 -11.80 -20.80
C ILE A 308 -14.23 -11.38 -22.02
N LEU A 309 -13.58 -10.95 -23.09
CA LEU A 309 -14.26 -10.49 -24.31
C LEU A 309 -15.08 -11.58 -25.00
N ASN A 310 -14.65 -12.85 -24.94
CA ASN A 310 -15.43 -13.97 -25.48
C ASN A 310 -16.81 -14.08 -24.82
N ASN A 311 -16.93 -13.71 -23.54
CA ASN A 311 -18.17 -13.75 -22.75
C ASN A 311 -19.05 -12.49 -22.87
N CYS A 312 -18.55 -11.42 -23.50
CA CYS A 312 -19.23 -10.11 -23.65
C CYS A 312 -20.68 -10.23 -24.15
N SER A 313 -21.01 -11.17 -25.03
CA SER A 313 -22.35 -11.24 -25.63
C SER A 313 -23.49 -11.76 -24.72
N LYS A 314 -23.20 -12.27 -23.52
CA LYS A 314 -24.24 -12.88 -22.65
C LYS A 314 -24.74 -11.98 -21.51
N LYS A 315 -23.93 -11.03 -21.04
CA LYS A 315 -24.21 -10.20 -19.84
C LYS A 315 -23.63 -8.77 -19.92
N SER A 316 -23.10 -8.36 -21.07
CA SER A 316 -22.44 -7.06 -21.21
C SER A 316 -23.42 -5.90 -21.25
N THR A 317 -22.96 -4.74 -20.80
CA THR A 317 -23.61 -3.44 -21.02
C THR A 317 -23.25 -2.82 -22.37
N LEU A 318 -22.24 -3.35 -23.06
CA LEU A 318 -21.91 -2.96 -24.41
C LEU A 318 -22.99 -3.44 -25.38
N SER A 319 -23.28 -2.61 -26.39
CA SER A 319 -24.14 -3.03 -27.51
C SER A 319 -23.51 -4.23 -28.24
N GLY A 320 -24.36 -5.05 -28.87
CA GLY A 320 -23.89 -6.21 -29.65
C GLY A 320 -22.83 -5.86 -30.69
N GLY A 321 -22.94 -4.68 -31.31
CA GLY A 321 -21.93 -4.16 -32.26
C GLY A 321 -20.58 -3.85 -31.62
N GLN A 322 -20.56 -3.31 -30.39
CA GLN A 322 -19.33 -3.02 -29.65
C GLN A 322 -18.61 -4.30 -29.23
N CYS A 323 -19.33 -5.28 -28.64
CA CYS A 323 -18.74 -6.59 -28.33
C CYS A 323 -18.19 -7.27 -29.59
N HIS A 324 -18.93 -7.21 -30.71
CA HIS A 324 -18.50 -7.80 -31.98
C HIS A 324 -17.21 -7.16 -32.50
N HIS A 325 -17.09 -5.83 -32.46
CA HIS A 325 -15.88 -5.13 -32.89
C HIS A 325 -14.66 -5.46 -32.03
N LEU A 326 -14.82 -5.54 -30.70
CA LEU A 326 -13.73 -5.98 -29.81
C LEU A 326 -13.30 -7.42 -30.13
N LYS A 327 -14.26 -8.32 -30.37
CA LYS A 327 -13.98 -9.71 -30.79
C LYS A 327 -13.27 -9.78 -32.15
N GLN A 328 -13.66 -8.97 -33.13
CA GLN A 328 -12.99 -8.91 -34.44
C GLN A 328 -11.52 -8.47 -34.32
N SER A 329 -11.23 -7.56 -33.39
CA SER A 329 -9.88 -7.06 -33.13
C SER A 329 -8.93 -8.20 -32.70
N ILE A 330 -9.44 -9.20 -31.98
CA ILE A 330 -8.70 -10.41 -31.59
C ILE A 330 -8.24 -11.21 -32.82
N HIS A 331 -9.08 -11.30 -33.86
CA HIS A 331 -8.79 -12.09 -35.05
C HIS A 331 -7.90 -11.38 -36.08
N SER A 332 -7.92 -10.04 -36.10
CA SER A 332 -7.13 -9.24 -37.04
C SER A 332 -5.61 -9.39 -36.88
N PHE A 333 -5.12 -9.74 -35.69
CA PHE A 333 -3.70 -9.91 -35.39
C PHE A 333 -3.10 -11.14 -36.08
N LYS A 334 -3.88 -12.21 -36.27
CA LYS A 334 -3.38 -13.47 -36.86
C LYS A 334 -3.01 -13.39 -38.34
N LYS A 335 -3.29 -12.28 -39.03
CA LYS A 335 -3.13 -12.16 -40.49
C LYS A 335 -1.89 -11.37 -40.93
N THR A 336 -1.08 -10.86 -39.99
CA THR A 336 0.06 -9.99 -40.33
C THR A 336 1.44 -10.63 -40.15
N ASP A 337 1.49 -11.91 -39.75
CA ASP A 337 2.74 -12.64 -39.48
C ASP A 337 3.00 -13.81 -40.46
N ASP A 338 2.19 -13.91 -41.54
CA ASP A 338 2.45 -14.74 -42.73
C ASP A 338 2.87 -13.84 -43.90
#